data_AF-A0A355IC26-F1
#
_entry.id   AF-A0A355IC26-F1
#
_cell.length_a   1.000
_cell.length_b   1.000
_cell.length_c   1.000
_cell.angle_alpha   90.00
_cell.angle_beta   90.00
_cell.angle_gamma   90.00
#
_symmetry.space_group_name_H-M   'P 1'
#
loop_
_entity.id
_entity.type
_entity.pdbx_description
1 polymer ?
#
loop_
_entity_poly.entity_id
_entity_poly.type
_entity_poly.pdbx_seq_one_letter_code
_entity_poly.pdbx_strand_id
1 'polypeptide(L)'
;MVIIKSPQQIELMQAAAKVLVACHRELRKKVRPGVTTLQLDQFVEEFIKSHGATPEQKGYHGFPYSICASIDDEICHGFPSAVPLRKGS
;
A
#
# COMPACT_ATOMS: atom_id res chain seq x y z
N MET A 1 -17.28 -18.14 11.44
CA MET A 1 -18.40 -17.97 10.49
C MET A 1 -17.86 -17.26 9.26
N VAL A 2 -18.08 -17.79 8.05
CA VAL A 2 -17.64 -17.15 6.79
C VAL A 2 -18.82 -16.35 6.23
N ILE A 3 -18.58 -15.10 5.85
CA ILE A 3 -19.60 -14.23 5.27
C ILE A 3 -19.63 -14.45 3.75
N ILE A 4 -20.74 -14.97 3.24
CA ILE A 4 -20.99 -15.06 1.80
C ILE A 4 -21.40 -13.68 1.30
N LYS A 5 -20.64 -13.13 0.35
CA LYS A 5 -20.86 -11.79 -0.19
C LYS A 5 -22.03 -11.79 -1.18
N SER A 6 -22.83 -10.73 -1.17
CA SER A 6 -23.85 -10.50 -2.20
C SER A 6 -23.20 -10.10 -3.54
N PRO A 7 -23.91 -10.24 -4.67
CA PRO A 7 -23.42 -9.76 -5.97
C PRO A 7 -22.97 -8.28 -5.93
N GLN A 8 -23.75 -7.41 -5.28
CA GLN A 8 -23.41 -5.99 -5.12
C GLN A 8 -22.13 -5.78 -4.31
N GLN A 9 -21.92 -6.55 -3.23
CA GLN A 9 -20.68 -6.47 -2.45
C GLN A 9 -19.47 -6.92 -3.28
N ILE A 10 -19.63 -7.92 -4.14
CA ILE A 10 -18.59 -8.39 -5.06
C ILE A 10 -18.24 -7.27 -6.07
N GLU A 11 -19.23 -6.60 -6.64
CA GLU A 11 -19.00 -5.46 -7.56
C GLU A 11 -18.23 -4.31 -6.89
N LEU A 12 -18.58 -3.96 -5.65
CA LEU A 12 -17.84 -2.95 -4.87
C LEU A 12 -16.40 -3.39 -4.59
N MET A 13 -16.19 -4.65 -4.21
CA MET A 13 -14.85 -5.22 -4.03
C MET A 13 -14.02 -5.15 -5.32
N GLN A 14 -14.64 -5.43 -6.48
CA GLN A 14 -13.97 -5.33 -7.79
C GLN A 14 -13.58 -3.88 -8.11
N ALA A 15 -14.43 -2.90 -7.80
CA ALA A 15 -14.11 -1.48 -8.00
C ALA A 15 -12.90 -1.06 -7.16
N ALA A 16 -12.88 -1.41 -5.86
CA ALA A 16 -11.73 -1.14 -4.99
C ALA A 16 -10.46 -1.86 -5.47
N ALA A 17 -10.58 -3.12 -5.89
CA ALA A 17 -9.46 -3.91 -6.39
C ALA A 17 -8.83 -3.29 -7.65
N LYS A 18 -9.60 -2.65 -8.54
CA LYS A 18 -9.06 -1.97 -9.72
C LYS A 18 -8.10 -0.84 -9.34
N VAL A 19 -8.46 -0.04 -8.32
CA VAL A 19 -7.59 1.03 -7.80
C VAL A 19 -6.33 0.45 -7.17
N LEU A 20 -6.48 -0.59 -6.33
CA LEU A 20 -5.36 -1.28 -5.68
C LEU A 20 -4.37 -1.85 -6.70
N VAL A 21 -4.86 -2.55 -7.72
CA VAL A 21 -4.03 -3.14 -8.78
C VAL A 21 -3.29 -2.05 -9.57
N ALA A 22 -3.98 -0.95 -9.90
CA ALA A 22 -3.34 0.18 -10.59
C ALA A 22 -2.23 0.80 -9.73
N CYS A 23 -2.50 1.00 -8.43
CA CYS A 23 -1.51 1.51 -7.48
C CYS A 23 -0.27 0.61 -7.41
N HIS A 24 -0.44 -0.70 -7.25
CA HIS A 24 0.69 -1.64 -7.22
C HIS A 24 1.50 -1.66 -8.51
N ARG A 25 0.85 -1.53 -9.68
CA ARG A 25 1.54 -1.45 -10.98
C ARG A 25 2.43 -0.22 -11.09
N GLU A 26 1.98 0.93 -10.63
CA GLU A 26 2.77 2.16 -10.62
C GLU A 26 3.84 2.16 -9.52
N LEU A 27 3.50 1.65 -8.33
CA LEU A 27 4.42 1.51 -7.21
C LEU A 27 5.64 0.67 -7.60
N ARG A 28 5.42 -0.46 -8.29
CA ARG A 28 6.50 -1.35 -8.74
C ARG A 28 7.56 -0.64 -9.58
N LYS A 29 7.18 0.37 -10.37
CA LYS A 29 8.12 1.14 -11.21
C LYS A 29 9.02 2.07 -10.38
N LYS A 30 8.63 2.36 -9.14
CA LYS A 30 9.33 3.28 -8.23
C LYS A 30 10.28 2.56 -7.27
N VAL A 31 10.08 1.28 -7.02
CA VAL A 31 10.96 0.49 -6.14
C VAL A 31 12.31 0.27 -6.82
N ARG A 32 13.33 0.99 -6.35
CA ARG A 32 14.71 0.91 -6.85
C ARG A 32 15.70 1.38 -5.78
N PRO A 33 16.98 0.98 -5.86
CA PRO A 33 18.00 1.46 -4.93
C PRO A 33 18.04 2.98 -4.85
N GLY A 34 18.23 3.51 -3.65
CA GLY A 34 18.25 4.95 -3.36
C GLY A 34 16.89 5.58 -3.08
N VAL A 35 15.78 4.89 -3.36
CA VAL A 35 14.43 5.35 -2.94
C VAL A 35 14.17 4.91 -1.51
N THR A 36 13.58 5.78 -0.68
CA THR A 36 13.17 5.46 0.69
C THR A 36 11.77 4.87 0.71
N THR A 37 11.47 4.00 1.68
CA THR A 37 10.11 3.45 1.82
C THR A 37 9.10 4.54 2.23
N LEU A 38 9.56 5.63 2.86
CA LEU A 38 8.74 6.82 3.09
C LEU A 38 8.32 7.54 1.81
N GLN A 39 9.19 7.64 0.79
CA GLN A 39 8.82 8.17 -0.52
C GLN A 39 7.80 7.27 -1.25
N LEU A 40 7.91 5.95 -1.06
CA LEU A 40 6.93 5.00 -1.58
C LEU A 40 5.58 5.15 -0.90
N ASP A 41 5.57 5.33 0.42
CA ASP A 41 4.36 5.61 1.21
C ASP A 41 3.64 6.88 0.75
N GLN A 42 4.39 7.98 0.61
CA GLN A 42 3.86 9.26 0.11
C GLN A 42 3.21 9.11 -1.26
N PHE A 43 3.89 8.40 -2.18
CA PHE A 43 3.33 8.12 -3.50
C PHE A 43 2.02 7.33 -3.40
N VAL A 44 1.96 6.29 -2.56
CA VAL A 44 0.75 5.47 -2.42
C VAL A 44 -0.40 6.29 -1.82
N GLU A 45 -0.12 7.13 -0.83
CA GLU A 45 -1.12 8.01 -0.24
C GLU A 45 -1.74 8.96 -1.29
N GLU A 46 -0.90 9.61 -2.10
CA GLU A 46 -1.32 10.50 -3.18
C GLU A 46 -2.08 9.75 -4.28
N PHE A 47 -1.59 8.57 -4.67
CA PHE A 47 -2.22 7.74 -5.68
C PHE A 47 -3.62 7.31 -5.23
N ILE A 48 -3.77 6.81 -4.00
CA ILE A 48 -5.06 6.35 -3.47
C ILE A 48 -6.05 7.53 -3.37
N LYS A 49 -5.61 8.68 -2.82
CA LYS A 49 -6.45 9.88 -2.70
C LYS A 49 -6.91 10.43 -4.06
N SER A 50 -6.01 10.47 -5.05
CA SER A 50 -6.36 10.95 -6.40
C SER A 50 -7.37 10.08 -7.12
N HIS A 51 -7.56 8.82 -6.69
CA HIS A 51 -8.58 7.91 -7.20
C HIS A 51 -9.85 7.88 -6.34
N GLY A 52 -10.02 8.84 -5.41
CA GLY A 52 -11.20 8.94 -4.54
C GLY A 52 -11.29 7.84 -3.50
N ALA A 53 -10.18 7.17 -3.17
CA ALA A 53 -10.10 6.11 -2.18
C ALA A 53 -9.33 6.56 -0.93
N THR A 54 -9.35 5.73 0.11
CA THR A 54 -8.65 5.96 1.38
C THR A 54 -7.61 4.87 1.64
N PRO A 55 -6.44 5.21 2.20
CA PRO A 55 -5.44 4.22 2.60
C PRO A 55 -5.92 3.52 3.88
N GLU A 56 -6.58 2.37 3.74
CA GLU A 56 -7.28 1.68 4.83
C GLU A 56 -6.42 1.43 6.08
N GLN A 57 -5.12 1.19 5.90
CA GLN A 57 -4.22 0.92 7.01
C GLN A 57 -3.88 2.17 7.83
N LYS A 58 -3.98 3.37 7.23
CA LYS A 58 -3.63 4.62 7.92
C LYS A 58 -4.72 4.96 8.92
N GLY A 59 -4.38 4.89 10.20
CA GLY A 59 -5.29 5.05 11.33
C GLY A 59 -5.77 3.71 11.92
N TYR A 60 -5.56 2.58 11.24
CA TYR A 60 -5.92 1.26 11.75
C TYR A 60 -5.09 0.93 12.99
N HIS A 61 -5.74 0.85 14.16
CA HIS A 61 -5.08 0.73 15.47
C HIS A 61 -3.92 1.73 15.69
N GLY A 62 -4.05 2.95 15.15
CA GLY A 62 -3.03 3.99 15.28
C GLY A 62 -1.82 3.84 14.33
N PHE A 63 -1.86 2.90 13.38
CA PHE A 63 -0.81 2.78 12.36
C PHE A 63 -0.74 4.05 11.49
N PRO A 64 0.43 4.73 11.38
CA PRO A 64 0.46 6.10 10.86
C PRO A 64 0.68 6.23 9.35
N TYR A 65 0.98 5.13 8.64
CA TYR A 65 1.35 5.17 7.22
C TYR A 65 0.30 4.51 6.32
N SER A 66 0.39 4.80 5.02
CA SER A 66 -0.49 4.24 3.98
C SER A 66 -0.06 2.85 3.52
N ILE A 67 1.21 2.48 3.72
CA ILE A 67 1.73 1.12 3.46
C ILE A 67 2.48 0.54 4.65
N CYS A 68 2.54 -0.79 4.72
CA CYS A 68 3.65 -1.50 5.36
C CYS A 68 4.82 -1.56 4.37
N ALA A 69 6.04 -1.31 4.83
CA ALA A 69 7.25 -1.59 4.07
C ALA A 69 8.18 -2.44 4.92
N SER A 70 8.37 -3.70 4.53
CA SER A 70 9.11 -4.70 5.28
C SER A 70 10.34 -5.13 4.49
N ILE A 71 11.51 -4.70 4.93
CA ILE A 71 12.79 -4.87 4.23
C ILE A 71 13.64 -5.94 4.94
N ASP A 72 14.34 -6.76 4.15
CA ASP A 72 15.27 -7.78 4.62
C ASP A 72 14.65 -8.77 5.65
N ASP A 73 14.99 -8.66 6.93
CA ASP A 73 14.57 -9.54 8.01
C ASP A 73 13.24 -9.10 8.69
N GLU A 74 12.67 -7.98 8.27
CA GLU A 74 11.33 -7.56 8.72
C GLU A 74 10.25 -8.51 8.18
N ILE A 75 9.58 -9.23 9.08
CA ILE A 75 8.59 -10.26 8.72
C ILE A 75 7.37 -9.65 8.01
N CYS A 76 6.78 -8.64 8.62
CA CYS A 76 5.62 -7.89 8.10
C CYS A 76 5.43 -6.61 8.93
N HIS A 77 4.52 -5.74 8.49
CA HIS A 77 4.12 -4.52 9.22
C HIS A 77 5.26 -3.53 9.54
N GLY A 78 6.37 -3.64 8.81
CA GLY A 78 7.48 -2.68 8.88
C GLY A 78 7.00 -1.27 8.55
N PHE A 79 7.53 -0.29 9.29
CA PHE A 79 7.16 1.10 9.11
C PHE A 79 8.00 1.71 7.99
N PRO A 80 7.38 2.43 7.04
CA PRO A 80 8.10 3.31 6.14
C PRO A 80 9.12 4.18 6.87
N SER A 81 10.33 4.26 6.33
CA SER A 81 11.46 4.96 6.92
C SER A 81 12.19 5.81 5.88
N ALA A 82 13.00 6.75 6.35
CA ALA A 82 13.85 7.59 5.51
C ALA A 82 15.16 6.88 5.06
N VAL A 83 15.33 5.60 5.37
CA VAL A 83 16.50 4.82 4.95
C VAL A 83 16.35 4.45 3.48
N PRO A 84 17.29 4.81 2.59
CA PRO A 84 17.22 4.43 1.19
C PRO A 84 17.37 2.92 1.00
N LEU A 85 16.55 2.34 0.13
CA LEU A 85 16.67 0.96 -0.29
C LEU A 85 18.06 0.69 -0.88
N ARG A 86 18.62 -0.46 -0.55
CA ARG A 86 19.90 -0.92 -1.08
C ARG A 86 19.66 -1.76 -2.32
N LYS A 87 20.72 -2.04 -3.07
CA LYS A 87 20.63 -3.05 -4.13
C LYS A 87 20.68 -4.42 -3.47
N GLY A 88 19.69 -5.27 -3.76
CA GLY A 88 19.61 -6.63 -3.22
C GLY A 88 18.88 -6.76 -1.89
N SER A 89 18.38 -5.64 -1.33
CA SER A 89 17.31 -5.63 -0.34
C SER A 89 15.94 -5.80 -1.00
#